data_AF-A0A6N8F6F6-F1
#
_entry.id   AF-A0A6N8F6F6-F1
#
_cell.length_a   1.000
_cell.length_b   1.000
_cell.length_c   1.000
_cell.angle_alpha   90.00
_cell.angle_beta   90.00
_cell.angle_gamma   90.00
#
_symmetry.space_group_name_H-M   'P 1'
#
loop_
_entity.id
_entity.type
_entity.pdbx_description
1 polymer ?
#
loop_
_entity_poly.entity_id
_entity_poly.type
_entity_poly.pdbx_seq_one_letter_code
_entity_poly.pdbx_strand_id
1 'polypeptide(L)'
;MEIKFTVVKNEDVEKYLDTRDKSELSRILWKIEQGRYEEGKESVNKYLVVNVDEPYALEIVEIMKANKHWGSTEDPNQVTAQIVDDQLLLPRNEGA
;
A
#
# COMPACT_ATOMS: atom_id res chain seq x y z
N MET A 1 -11.04 -11.48 3.25
CA MET A 1 -9.60 -11.23 2.97
C MET A 1 -9.37 -9.77 3.30
N GLU A 2 -8.43 -9.48 4.21
CA GLU A 2 -8.16 -8.12 4.68
C GLU A 2 -7.12 -7.46 3.76
N ILE A 3 -7.47 -6.35 3.12
CA ILE A 3 -6.54 -5.61 2.26
C ILE A 3 -5.82 -4.57 3.12
N LYS A 4 -4.54 -4.85 3.37
CA LYS A 4 -3.65 -4.05 4.19
C LYS A 4 -2.89 -2.95 3.42
N PHE A 5 -2.61 -3.21 2.15
CA PHE A 5 -1.94 -2.28 1.25
C PHE A 5 -2.54 -2.43 -0.15
N THR A 6 -2.66 -1.33 -0.89
CA THR A 6 -2.95 -1.35 -2.32
C THR A 6 -1.64 -1.16 -3.08
N VAL A 7 -1.19 -2.21 -3.77
CA VAL A 7 0.01 -2.18 -4.61
C VAL A 7 -0.44 -2.40 -6.05
N VAL A 8 -0.07 -1.49 -6.94
CA VAL A 8 -0.40 -1.56 -8.36
C VAL A 8 0.90 -1.56 -9.16
N LYS A 9 1.08 -2.53 -10.06
CA LYS A 9 2.22 -2.52 -10.98
C LYS A 9 2.01 -1.43 -12.03
N ASN A 10 3.03 -0.62 -12.29
CA ASN A 10 2.96 0.43 -13.31
C ASN A 10 2.69 -0.14 -14.72
N GLU A 11 3.14 -1.36 -15.01
CA GLU A 11 2.84 -2.05 -16.29
C GLU A 11 1.35 -2.35 -16.44
N ASP A 12 0.67 -2.74 -15.36
CA ASP A 12 -0.77 -2.99 -15.36
C ASP A 12 -1.55 -1.67 -15.49
N VAL A 13 -1.07 -0.60 -14.84
CA VAL A 13 -1.61 0.76 -15.04
C VAL A 13 -1.51 1.16 -16.51
N GLU A 14 -0.35 0.95 -17.13
CA GLU A 14 -0.15 1.32 -18.53
C GLU A 14 -1.05 0.51 -19.47
N LYS A 15 -1.18 -0.80 -19.20
CA LYS A 15 -1.90 -1.75 -20.03
C LYS A 15 -3.43 -1.65 -19.91
N TYR A 16 -3.95 -1.38 -18.72
CA TYR A 16 -5.39 -1.51 -18.44
C TYR A 16 -6.11 -0.18 -18.19
N LEU A 17 -5.41 0.89 -17.85
CA LEU A 17 -6.05 2.20 -17.62
C LEU A 17 -6.00 3.06 -18.88
N ASP A 18 -7.06 3.82 -19.12
CA ASP A 18 -7.05 4.86 -20.14
C ASP A 18 -6.38 6.16 -19.61
N THR A 19 -6.27 7.17 -20.47
CA THR A 19 -5.64 8.45 -20.08
C THR A 19 -6.38 9.15 -18.93
N ARG A 20 -7.71 9.02 -18.86
CA ARG A 20 -8.51 9.65 -17.80
C ARG A 20 -8.24 8.97 -16.47
N ASP A 21 -8.26 7.63 -16.45
CA ASP A 21 -8.01 6.84 -15.26
C ASP A 21 -6.57 7.03 -14.74
N LYS A 22 -5.58 7.13 -15.65
CA LYS A 22 -4.19 7.48 -15.29
C LYS A 22 -4.11 8.86 -14.63
N SER A 23 -4.84 9.84 -15.15
CA SER A 23 -4.90 11.19 -14.57
C SER A 23 -5.57 11.20 -13.19
N GLU A 24 -6.68 10.47 -13.01
CA GLU A 24 -7.34 10.36 -11.70
C GLU A 24 -6.46 9.62 -10.68
N LEU A 25 -5.77 8.56 -11.09
CA LEU A 25 -4.81 7.86 -10.23
C LEU A 25 -3.70 8.82 -9.76
N SER A 26 -3.13 9.63 -10.67
CA SER A 26 -2.14 10.66 -10.31
C SER A 26 -2.70 11.67 -9.30
N ARG A 27 -3.94 12.14 -9.50
CA ARG A 27 -4.62 13.06 -8.57
C ARG A 27 -4.84 12.46 -7.19
N ILE A 28 -5.23 11.18 -7.13
CA ILE A 28 -5.44 10.44 -5.87
C ILE A 28 -4.11 10.31 -5.11
N LEU A 29 -3.04 9.89 -5.79
CA LEU A 29 -1.70 9.75 -5.20
C LEU A 29 -1.21 11.10 -4.65
N TRP A 30 -1.32 12.16 -5.45
CA TRP A 30 -0.93 13.51 -5.02
C TRP A 30 -1.68 13.96 -3.76
N LYS A 31 -2.99 13.71 -3.67
CA LYS A 31 -3.80 14.08 -2.49
C LYS A 31 -3.30 13.40 -1.22
N ILE A 32 -2.91 12.12 -1.31
CA ILE A 32 -2.34 11.37 -0.19
C ILE A 32 -0.98 11.95 0.21
N GLU A 33 -0.11 12.23 -0.78
CA GLU A 33 1.20 12.83 -0.54
C GLU A 33 1.10 14.20 0.16
N GLN A 34 0.14 15.05 -0.25
CA GLN A 34 -0.10 16.34 0.40
C GLN A 34 -0.56 16.17 1.85
N GLY A 35 -1.53 15.29 2.13
CA GLY A 35 -1.97 15.03 3.50
C GLY A 35 -0.83 14.55 4.41
N ARG A 36 0.05 13.69 3.89
CA ARG A 36 1.25 13.25 4.62
C ARG A 36 2.24 14.39 4.86
N TYR A 37 2.46 15.24 3.86
CA TYR A 37 3.32 16.41 3.98
C TYR A 37 2.81 17.38 5.05
N GLU A 38 1.50 17.63 5.08
CA GLU A 38 0.84 18.47 6.10
C GLU A 38 0.99 17.91 7.51
N GLU A 39 1.03 16.58 7.67
CA GLU A 39 1.32 15.88 8.93
C GLU A 39 2.83 15.84 9.28
N GLY A 40 3.70 16.45 8.47
CA GLY A 40 5.16 16.43 8.67
C GLY A 40 5.82 15.08 8.41
N LYS A 41 5.12 14.16 7.74
CA LYS A 41 5.64 12.84 7.34
C LYS A 41 6.35 12.95 5.99
N GLU A 42 7.22 11.98 5.68
CA GLU A 42 7.73 11.84 4.31
C GLU A 42 6.55 11.66 3.34
N SER A 43 6.47 12.53 2.34
CA SER A 43 5.33 12.63 1.42
C SER A 43 5.17 11.35 0.59
N VAL A 44 6.28 10.78 0.12
CA VAL A 44 6.31 9.56 -0.69
C VAL A 44 6.84 8.40 0.15
N ASN A 45 5.99 7.42 0.46
CA ASN A 45 6.46 6.16 1.03
C ASN A 45 7.24 5.36 0.00
N LYS A 46 8.38 4.82 0.41
CA LYS A 46 9.15 3.85 -0.39
C LYS A 46 8.98 2.47 0.22
N TYR A 47 8.49 1.53 -0.57
CA TYR A 47 8.31 0.15 -0.17
C TYR A 47 9.25 -0.76 -0.96
N LEU A 48 9.86 -1.72 -0.27
CA LEU A 48 10.45 -2.88 -0.93
C LEU A 48 9.34 -3.91 -1.15
N VAL A 49 8.91 -4.08 -2.40
CA VAL A 49 7.92 -5.09 -2.78
C VAL A 49 8.65 -6.32 -3.30
N VAL A 50 8.35 -7.49 -2.73
CA VAL A 50 8.96 -8.76 -3.09
C VAL A 50 7.90 -9.61 -3.77
N ASN A 51 8.16 -10.05 -5.01
CA ASN A 51 7.31 -11.04 -5.66
C ASN A 51 7.57 -12.41 -5.03
N VAL A 52 6.55 -13.00 -4.41
CA VAL A 52 6.68 -14.26 -3.66
C VAL A 52 6.75 -15.50 -4.56
N ASP A 53 6.37 -15.36 -5.82
CA ASP A 53 6.45 -16.45 -6.81
C ASP A 53 7.88 -16.69 -7.33
N GLU A 54 8.81 -15.80 -7.00
CA GLU A 54 10.19 -15.88 -7.47
C GLU A 54 11.06 -16.74 -6.55
N PRO A 55 12.05 -17.49 -7.09
CA PRO A 55 12.89 -18.39 -6.29
C PRO A 55 13.64 -17.71 -5.14
N TYR A 56 13.96 -16.41 -5.28
CA TYR A 56 14.67 -15.62 -4.26
C TYR A 56 13.78 -15.19 -3.09
N ALA A 57 12.45 -15.35 -3.17
CA ALA A 57 11.53 -14.85 -2.15
C ALA A 57 11.82 -15.46 -0.76
N LEU A 58 12.16 -16.75 -0.71
CA LEU A 58 12.50 -17.44 0.54
C LEU A 58 13.74 -16.85 1.22
N GLU A 59 14.76 -16.48 0.46
CA GLU A 59 15.98 -15.89 1.00
C GLU A 59 15.69 -14.52 1.63
N ILE A 60 14.85 -13.71 1.00
CA ILE A 60 14.43 -12.42 1.55
C ILE A 60 13.66 -12.61 2.86
N VAL A 61 12.77 -13.60 2.93
CA VAL A 61 12.05 -13.93 4.17
C VAL A 61 13.01 -14.28 5.31
N GLU A 62 14.04 -15.08 5.04
CA GLU A 62 15.03 -15.45 6.06
C GLU A 62 15.87 -14.25 6.52
N ILE A 63 16.25 -13.33 5.62
CA ILE A 63 16.91 -12.07 5.98
C ILE A 63 15.99 -11.23 6.88
N MET A 64 14.71 -11.11 6.55
CA MET A 64 13.75 -10.33 7.34
C MET A 64 13.52 -10.94 8.73
N LYS A 65 13.44 -12.27 8.84
CA LYS A 65 13.36 -12.99 10.12
C LYS A 65 14.61 -12.76 10.99
N ALA A 66 15.80 -12.86 10.40
CA ALA A 66 17.06 -12.64 11.11
C ALA A 66 17.16 -11.23 11.70
N ASN A 67 16.55 -10.24 11.04
CA ASN A 67 16.48 -8.85 11.51
C ASN A 67 15.24 -8.55 12.38
N LYS A 68 14.45 -9.55 12.78
CA LYS A 68 13.22 -9.38 13.58
C LYS A 68 12.17 -8.45 12.93
N HIS A 69 12.15 -8.40 11.60
CA HIS A 69 11.20 -7.61 10.81
C HIS A 69 10.20 -8.49 10.04
N TRP A 70 10.00 -9.74 10.48
CA TRP A 70 9.08 -10.70 9.88
C TRP A 70 8.19 -11.36 10.94
N GLY A 71 6.87 -11.38 10.69
CA GLY A 71 5.85 -11.91 11.61
C GLY A 71 4.71 -10.92 11.85
N SER A 72 3.72 -11.29 12.68
CA SER A 72 2.59 -10.42 13.02
C SER A 72 3.04 -9.31 13.96
N THR A 73 3.31 -8.13 13.40
CA THR A 73 3.36 -6.88 14.15
C THR A 73 2.04 -6.14 13.94
N GLU A 74 1.32 -5.83 15.02
CA GLU A 74 0.22 -4.87 14.95
C GLU A 74 0.82 -3.49 14.68
N ASP A 75 0.55 -2.94 13.49
CA ASP A 75 0.89 -1.56 13.17
C ASP A 75 -0.32 -0.68 13.52
N PRO A 76 -0.23 0.18 14.55
CA PRO A 76 -1.35 1.03 14.95
C PRO A 76 -1.76 2.04 13.88
N ASN A 77 -0.95 2.25 12.84
CA ASN A 77 -1.26 3.12 11.70
C ASN A 77 -1.85 2.35 10.50
N GLN A 78 -2.00 1.03 10.60
CA GLN A 78 -2.53 0.20 9.53
C GLN A 78 -4.03 -0.01 9.69
N VAL A 79 -4.80 0.61 8.80
CA VAL A 79 -6.25 0.39 8.71
C VAL A 79 -6.54 -0.60 7.59
N THR A 80 -7.37 -1.61 7.88
CA THR A 80 -7.78 -2.60 6.88
C THR A 80 -8.94 -2.05 6.05
N ALA A 81 -8.80 -2.05 4.72
CA ALA A 81 -9.88 -1.64 3.83
C ALA A 81 -10.82 -2.81 3.49
N GLN A 82 -12.10 -2.49 3.31
CA GLN A 82 -13.12 -3.37 2.73
C GLN A 82 -13.66 -2.74 1.45
N ILE A 83 -13.90 -3.55 0.42
CA ILE A 83 -14.59 -3.09 -0.79
C ILE A 83 -16.06 -3.48 -0.66
N VAL A 84 -16.95 -2.49 -0.63
CA VAL A 84 -18.40 -2.67 -0.57
C VAL A 84 -19.04 -1.75 -1.61
N ASP A 85 -19.85 -2.32 -2.51
CA ASP A 85 -20.52 -1.58 -3.60
C ASP A 85 -19.57 -0.66 -4.40
N ASP A 86 -18.42 -1.20 -4.82
CA ASP A 86 -17.35 -0.50 -5.54
C ASP A 86 -16.68 0.67 -4.78
N GLN A 87 -16.92 0.78 -3.47
CA GLN A 87 -16.30 1.78 -2.62
C GLN A 87 -15.27 1.17 -1.68
N LEU A 88 -14.12 1.85 -1.57
CA LEU A 88 -13.11 1.55 -0.56
C LEU A 88 -13.58 2.11 0.79
N LEU A 89 -14.14 1.24 1.63
CA LEU A 89 -14.53 1.57 2.99
C LEU A 89 -13.37 1.29 3.95
N LEU A 90 -12.98 2.32 4.68
CA LEU A 90 -12.10 2.20 5.84
C LEU A 90 -13.00 2.23 7.10
N PRO A 91 -12.90 1.25 8.01
CA PRO A 91 -13.58 1.35 9.30
C PRO A 91 -13.12 2.62 10.00
N ARG A 92 -14.06 3.37 10.60
CA ARG A 92 -13.70 4.54 11.41
C ARG A 92 -12.89 4.05 12.60
N ASN A 93 -11.66 4.53 12.74
CA ASN A 93 -10.97 4.43 14.01
C ASN A 93 -11.75 5.28 15.02
N GLU A 94 -12.39 4.64 16.00
CA GLU A 94 -12.81 5.31 17.23
C GLU A 94 -11.55 5.65 18.04
N GLY A 95 -10.84 6.69 17.63
CA GLY A 95 -9.57 7.05 18.26
C GLY A 95 -8.99 8.35 17.71
N ALA A 96 -9.38 9.44 18.38
CA ALA A 96 -8.72 10.74 18.58
C ALA A 96 -8.03 11.44 17.39
#